data_AF-A0A252BLW6-F1
#
_entry.id   AF-A0A252BLW6-F1
#
_cell.length_a   1.000
_cell.length_b   1.000
_cell.length_c   1.000
_cell.angle_alpha   90.00
_cell.angle_beta   90.00
_cell.angle_gamma   90.00
#
_symmetry.space_group_name_H-M   'P 1'
#
loop_
_entity.id
_entity.type
_entity.pdbx_description
1 polymer ?
#
loop_
_entity_poly.entity_id
_entity_poly.type
_entity_poly.pdbx_seq_one_letter_code
_entity_poly.pdbx_strand_id
1 'polypeptide(L)'
;MPSAACAVLTHNATPLLKEWLLWHLALGFERILVLDAGSTDETQAVALAAEHIGPVELHEFVSGDELSPEELRKTLTAEAARLVGQEQNWLLVLDVDEFLDPETTLENLLATAGDADAIAINWCIYGKPLKPVPAPSVIQASPYRSAVTFPDNRMARLLVRTKKLPTSIDVLSLDLSPERIVHPDGTPVDRIGPGVAVSWKGARILHYVWAGDPDMPHHLADHYFCRDEEDLSPRRRLPDVSMIRHDLMDTQAYRGLENLLQSLTQEPALALPELPDAGSSMPDHRQHEQFSFHRIRPSAEERLLLTPQSAPLPTRTRACFIQDVTGDFLVVGTDGSPRFSSDPNIKTTDKLVGIYQDSHPEIVMLSSLNGHPVQLANQSLLRPVLTIRWIEAETFIFEDDSGFGDTLFQFVPTEEAISLDLPALPAPDTTAGLSFKGFCAWFIRHPHCALRDVARVIVLLSEMGRKDLGNAVPELQTFL
;
A
#
# COMPACT_ATOMS: atom_id res chain seq x y z
N MET A 1 -4.50 6.65 -25.52
CA MET A 1 -3.57 7.56 -24.81
C MET A 1 -2.17 7.00 -25.03
N PRO A 2 -1.10 7.82 -25.07
CA PRO A 2 0.26 7.31 -25.18
C PRO A 2 0.65 6.53 -23.92
N SER A 3 1.09 5.28 -24.09
CA SER A 3 1.48 4.42 -22.97
C SER A 3 2.98 4.58 -22.64
N ALA A 4 3.36 4.39 -21.38
CA ALA A 4 4.73 4.60 -20.93
C ALA A 4 5.20 3.50 -19.97
N ALA A 5 6.45 3.09 -20.15
CA ALA A 5 7.21 2.31 -19.19
C ALA A 5 8.20 3.18 -18.41
N CYS A 6 8.46 2.80 -17.17
CA CYS A 6 9.66 3.23 -16.45
C CYS A 6 10.52 2.03 -16.04
N ALA A 7 11.82 2.26 -15.89
CA ALA A 7 12.74 1.29 -15.33
C ALA A 7 13.55 1.93 -14.21
N VAL A 8 13.78 1.17 -13.14
CA VAL A 8 14.67 1.53 -12.03
C VAL A 8 15.87 0.62 -12.02
N LEU A 9 17.04 1.20 -11.83
CA LEU A 9 18.30 0.48 -11.68
C LEU A 9 18.58 0.28 -10.18
N THR A 10 18.78 -0.97 -9.73
CA THR A 10 18.91 -1.28 -8.30
C THR A 10 20.17 -2.08 -7.97
N HIS A 11 20.78 -1.74 -6.84
CA HIS A 11 21.76 -2.55 -6.12
C HIS A 11 21.71 -2.15 -4.65
N ASN A 12 21.28 -3.06 -3.77
CA ASN A 12 21.06 -2.82 -2.33
C ASN A 12 20.18 -1.58 -2.03
N ALA A 13 19.03 -1.51 -2.70
CA ALA A 13 18.13 -0.37 -2.77
C ALA A 13 16.86 -0.50 -1.89
N THR A 14 16.81 -1.47 -0.97
CA THR A 14 15.64 -1.72 -0.08
C THR A 14 15.04 -0.44 0.52
N PRO A 15 15.85 0.51 1.05
CA PRO A 15 15.29 1.68 1.74
C PRO A 15 14.42 2.60 0.87
N LEU A 16 14.69 2.67 -0.43
CA LEU A 16 14.02 3.61 -1.34
C LEU A 16 13.08 2.92 -2.32
N LEU A 17 13.33 1.67 -2.70
CA LEU A 17 12.61 1.01 -3.79
C LEU A 17 11.10 0.99 -3.56
N LYS A 18 10.63 0.73 -2.34
CA LYS A 18 9.20 0.70 -2.02
C LYS A 18 8.51 2.04 -2.31
N GLU A 19 9.12 3.14 -1.89
CA GLU A 19 8.59 4.49 -2.13
C GLU A 19 8.66 4.84 -3.62
N TRP A 20 9.77 4.50 -4.27
CA TRP A 20 9.97 4.70 -5.70
C TRP A 20 8.88 4.03 -6.53
N LEU A 21 8.56 2.77 -6.23
CA LEU A 21 7.50 2.01 -6.93
C LEU A 21 6.14 2.66 -6.74
N LEU A 22 5.76 2.97 -5.49
CA LEU A 22 4.47 3.61 -5.20
C LEU A 22 4.32 4.98 -5.89
N TRP A 23 5.41 5.76 -5.94
CA TRP A 23 5.43 7.05 -6.60
C TRP A 23 5.15 6.93 -8.11
N HIS A 24 5.85 6.03 -8.80
CA HIS A 24 5.72 5.87 -10.25
C HIS A 24 4.44 5.13 -10.64
N LEU A 25 3.92 4.22 -9.81
CA LEU A 25 2.59 3.66 -9.99
C LEU A 25 1.51 4.76 -9.91
N ALA A 26 1.62 5.70 -8.97
CA ALA A 26 0.70 6.83 -8.85
C ALA A 26 0.77 7.82 -10.02
N LEU A 27 1.89 7.87 -10.76
CA LEU A 27 1.99 8.64 -12.00
C LEU A 27 1.24 7.99 -13.18
N GLY A 28 0.87 6.71 -13.06
CA GLY A 28 0.17 5.95 -14.10
C GLY A 28 1.08 5.28 -15.11
N PHE A 29 2.32 4.90 -14.73
CA PHE A 29 3.13 4.03 -15.59
C PHE A 29 2.48 2.65 -15.74
N GLU A 30 2.36 2.17 -16.98
CA GLU A 30 1.66 0.92 -17.31
C GLU A 30 2.57 -0.30 -17.23
N ARG A 31 3.88 -0.09 -17.13
CA ARG A 31 4.91 -1.12 -17.00
C ARG A 31 6.12 -0.55 -16.25
N ILE A 32 6.55 -1.22 -15.20
CA ILE A 32 7.68 -0.81 -14.36
C ILE A 32 8.69 -1.96 -14.31
N LEU A 33 9.91 -1.73 -14.80
CA LEU A 33 10.98 -2.71 -14.73
C LEU A 33 11.91 -2.41 -13.55
N VAL A 34 12.15 -3.39 -12.68
CA VAL A 34 13.19 -3.34 -11.65
C VAL A 34 14.37 -4.14 -12.17
N LEU A 35 15.47 -3.47 -12.51
CA LEU A 35 16.69 -4.11 -12.99
C LEU A 35 17.69 -4.25 -11.84
N ASP A 36 17.81 -5.46 -11.30
CA ASP A 36 18.61 -5.72 -10.12
C ASP A 36 20.01 -6.22 -10.47
N ALA A 37 21.03 -5.45 -10.08
CA ALA A 37 22.43 -5.78 -10.31
C ALA A 37 23.03 -6.60 -9.17
N GLY A 38 22.35 -7.68 -8.76
CA GLY A 38 22.83 -8.60 -7.74
C GLY A 38 22.81 -8.03 -6.32
N SER A 39 21.66 -7.50 -5.91
CA SER A 39 21.44 -7.08 -4.52
C SER A 39 21.58 -8.24 -3.54
N THR A 40 22.09 -7.95 -2.35
CA THR A 40 22.24 -8.92 -1.25
C THR A 40 21.37 -8.59 -0.04
N ASP A 41 20.65 -7.47 -0.09
CA ASP A 41 19.62 -7.06 0.86
C ASP A 41 18.21 -7.49 0.40
N GLU A 42 17.16 -6.91 0.96
CA GLU A 42 15.76 -7.25 0.67
C GLU A 42 15.21 -6.61 -0.64
N THR A 43 16.06 -6.01 -1.49
CA THR A 43 15.63 -5.30 -2.71
C THR A 43 14.78 -6.19 -3.62
N GLN A 44 15.24 -7.42 -3.85
CA GLN A 44 14.51 -8.38 -4.70
C GLN A 44 13.19 -8.80 -4.05
N ALA A 45 13.14 -8.96 -2.73
CA ALA A 45 11.91 -9.28 -2.02
C ALA A 45 10.87 -8.15 -2.13
N VAL A 46 11.32 -6.88 -2.06
CA VAL A 46 10.44 -5.72 -2.28
C VAL A 46 9.90 -5.69 -3.71
N ALA A 47 10.75 -5.96 -4.71
CA ALA A 47 10.35 -6.00 -6.12
C ALA A 47 9.35 -7.14 -6.41
N LEU A 48 9.67 -8.37 -5.97
CA LEU A 48 8.79 -9.54 -6.10
C LEU A 48 7.46 -9.30 -5.39
N ALA A 49 7.47 -8.72 -4.19
CA ALA A 49 6.23 -8.35 -3.52
C ALA A 49 5.40 -7.42 -4.41
N ALA A 50 6.01 -6.40 -5.02
CA ALA A 50 5.35 -5.46 -5.93
C ALA A 50 4.85 -6.05 -7.26
N GLU A 51 5.50 -7.08 -7.82
CA GLU A 51 5.00 -7.80 -9.01
C GLU A 51 3.61 -8.41 -8.77
N HIS A 52 3.33 -8.83 -7.53
CA HIS A 52 2.03 -9.41 -7.19
C HIS A 52 0.89 -8.37 -7.19
N ILE A 53 1.19 -7.09 -7.37
CA ILE A 53 0.30 -6.00 -6.98
C ILE A 53 0.15 -4.91 -8.03
N GLY A 54 1.11 -4.78 -8.94
CA GLY A 54 1.07 -3.82 -10.02
C GLY A 54 1.79 -4.36 -11.26
N PRO A 55 1.88 -3.57 -12.34
CA PRO A 55 2.62 -3.93 -13.53
C PRO A 55 4.14 -3.77 -13.31
N VAL A 56 4.66 -4.42 -12.26
CA VAL A 56 6.07 -4.42 -11.88
C VAL A 56 6.70 -5.74 -12.31
N GLU A 57 7.91 -5.68 -12.86
CA GLU A 57 8.67 -6.84 -13.29
C GLU A 57 10.11 -6.75 -12.76
N LEU A 58 10.56 -7.72 -11.99
CA LEU A 58 11.93 -7.91 -11.55
C LEU A 58 12.73 -8.64 -12.64
N HIS A 59 13.84 -8.05 -13.04
CA HIS A 59 14.81 -8.66 -13.94
C HIS A 59 16.18 -8.64 -13.29
N GLU A 60 16.68 -9.80 -12.93
CA GLU A 60 18.01 -9.97 -12.35
C GLU A 60 19.08 -9.87 -13.44
N PHE A 61 20.12 -9.07 -13.17
CA PHE A 61 21.27 -8.90 -14.03
C PHE A 61 22.54 -9.33 -13.32
N VAL A 62 23.10 -10.47 -13.76
CA VAL A 62 24.39 -10.98 -13.29
C VAL A 62 25.41 -10.78 -14.40
N SER A 63 26.32 -9.82 -14.22
CA SER A 63 27.47 -9.66 -15.12
C SER A 63 28.50 -10.76 -14.85
N GLY A 64 29.02 -11.38 -15.91
CA GLY A 64 30.15 -12.31 -15.82
C GLY A 64 31.51 -11.61 -15.64
N ASP A 65 31.57 -10.31 -15.94
CA ASP A 65 32.77 -9.48 -15.88
C ASP A 65 32.60 -8.36 -14.83
N GLU A 66 33.72 -7.91 -14.23
CA GLU A 66 33.74 -6.69 -13.38
C GLU A 66 33.52 -5.45 -14.27
N LEU A 67 32.27 -4.98 -14.33
CA LEU A 67 31.92 -3.72 -15.00
C LEU A 67 32.16 -2.54 -14.05
N SER A 68 32.67 -1.42 -14.57
CA SER A 68 32.63 -0.16 -13.82
C SER A 68 31.18 0.29 -13.58
N PRO A 69 30.91 1.14 -12.57
CA PRO A 69 29.54 1.65 -12.32
C PRO A 69 28.90 2.31 -13.55
N GLU A 70 29.70 3.01 -14.36
CA GLU A 70 29.22 3.63 -15.59
C GLU A 70 28.84 2.58 -16.65
N GLU A 71 29.65 1.54 -16.83
CA GLU A 71 29.38 0.44 -17.76
C GLU A 71 28.18 -0.41 -17.32
N LEU A 72 28.05 -0.65 -16.02
CA LEU A 72 26.91 -1.36 -15.45
C LEU A 72 25.62 -0.58 -15.67
N ARG A 73 25.58 0.70 -15.27
CA ARG A 73 24.44 1.59 -15.54
C ARG A 73 24.11 1.61 -17.03
N LYS A 74 25.15 1.61 -17.88
CA LYS A 74 24.98 1.59 -19.32
C LYS A 74 24.27 0.32 -19.80
N THR A 75 24.75 -0.81 -19.33
CA THR A 75 24.26 -2.14 -19.69
C THR A 75 22.83 -2.34 -19.23
N LEU A 76 22.51 -1.98 -17.98
CA LEU A 76 21.14 -2.09 -17.47
C LEU A 76 20.16 -1.20 -18.23
N THR A 77 20.54 0.04 -18.55
CA THR A 77 19.66 0.93 -19.34
C THR A 77 19.37 0.35 -20.73
N ALA A 78 20.35 -0.29 -21.36
CA ALA A 78 20.14 -0.98 -22.63
C ALA A 78 19.22 -2.20 -22.48
N GLU A 79 19.36 -2.94 -21.38
CA GLU A 79 18.49 -4.06 -21.07
C GLU A 79 17.04 -3.62 -20.83
N ALA A 80 16.81 -2.50 -20.13
CA ALA A 80 15.48 -1.92 -19.96
C ALA A 80 14.82 -1.63 -21.31
N ALA A 81 15.55 -1.00 -22.22
CA ALA A 81 15.06 -0.70 -23.57
C ALA A 81 14.78 -1.96 -24.39
N ARG A 82 15.63 -3.00 -24.26
CA ARG A 82 15.41 -4.30 -24.91
C ARG A 82 14.13 -4.98 -24.39
N LEU A 83 13.92 -4.97 -23.07
CA LEU A 83 12.77 -5.60 -22.40
C LEU A 83 11.46 -4.88 -22.69
N VAL A 84 11.46 -3.55 -22.73
CA VAL A 84 10.29 -2.74 -23.12
C VAL A 84 9.98 -2.90 -24.61
N GLY A 85 11.01 -3.01 -25.44
CA GLY A 85 10.87 -3.16 -26.87
C GLY A 85 10.04 -2.03 -27.48
N GLN A 86 8.97 -2.39 -28.20
CA GLN A 86 8.05 -1.45 -28.88
C GLN A 86 6.62 -1.51 -28.32
N GLU A 87 6.44 -2.20 -27.19
CA GLU A 87 5.12 -2.42 -26.58
C GLU A 87 4.55 -1.14 -25.97
N GLN A 88 5.43 -0.30 -25.43
CA GLN A 88 5.09 0.99 -24.85
C GLN A 88 5.47 2.12 -25.81
N ASN A 89 4.83 3.30 -25.72
CA ASN A 89 5.23 4.43 -26.56
C ASN A 89 6.46 5.16 -26.03
N TRP A 90 6.68 5.13 -24.72
CA TRP A 90 7.75 5.85 -24.04
C TRP A 90 8.48 4.99 -23.01
N LEU A 91 9.77 5.29 -22.79
CA LEU A 91 10.60 4.71 -21.75
C LEU A 91 11.33 5.82 -20.99
N LEU A 92 11.29 5.75 -19.66
CA LEU A 92 12.16 6.50 -18.76
C LEU A 92 12.97 5.54 -17.88
N VAL A 93 14.28 5.70 -17.84
CA VAL A 93 15.16 4.93 -16.95
C VAL A 93 15.70 5.87 -15.87
N LEU A 94 15.55 5.48 -14.61
CA LEU A 94 15.93 6.25 -13.44
C LEU A 94 16.78 5.40 -12.48
N ASP A 95 17.58 6.07 -11.68
CA ASP A 95 18.18 5.48 -10.48
C ASP A 95 17.16 5.48 -9.33
N VAL A 96 17.37 4.65 -8.29
CA VAL A 96 16.40 4.48 -7.19
C VAL A 96 16.18 5.75 -6.35
N ASP A 97 17.10 6.70 -6.41
CA ASP A 97 17.06 8.00 -5.73
C ASP A 97 16.46 9.13 -6.59
N GLU A 98 15.97 8.80 -7.79
CA GLU A 98 15.40 9.72 -8.77
C GLU A 98 13.89 9.52 -8.95
N PHE A 99 13.11 10.58 -8.78
CA PHE A 99 11.65 10.54 -8.89
C PHE A 99 11.15 11.51 -9.94
N LEU A 100 10.37 11.03 -10.92
CA LEU A 100 9.74 11.92 -11.91
C LEU A 100 8.63 12.76 -11.25
N ASP A 101 8.67 14.09 -11.40
CA ASP A 101 7.67 15.01 -10.86
C ASP A 101 7.12 15.94 -11.97
N PRO A 102 6.12 15.51 -12.77
CA PRO A 102 5.48 16.38 -13.75
C PRO A 102 4.68 17.49 -13.05
N GLU A 103 4.47 18.66 -13.63
CA GLU A 103 3.57 19.67 -13.05
C GLU A 103 2.12 19.20 -13.06
N THR A 104 1.74 18.44 -14.09
CA THR A 104 0.39 17.91 -14.30
C THR A 104 0.38 16.37 -14.36
N THR A 105 -0.36 15.75 -15.29
CA THR A 105 -0.40 14.30 -15.47
C THR A 105 0.75 13.81 -16.34
N LEU A 106 1.09 12.52 -16.25
CA LEU A 106 2.05 11.90 -17.16
C LEU A 106 1.61 12.05 -18.63
N GLU A 107 0.31 11.84 -18.92
CA GLU A 107 -0.24 12.03 -20.27
C GLU A 107 0.00 13.45 -20.82
N ASN A 108 -0.23 14.48 -20.01
CA ASN A 108 -0.01 15.86 -20.41
C ASN A 108 1.47 16.16 -20.66
N LEU A 109 2.37 15.61 -19.83
CA LEU A 109 3.81 15.69 -20.06
C LEU A 109 4.18 15.03 -21.40
N LEU A 110 3.67 13.82 -21.67
CA LEU A 110 3.95 13.13 -22.94
C LEU A 110 3.42 13.90 -24.16
N ALA A 111 2.33 14.66 -23.99
CA ALA A 111 1.75 15.47 -25.05
C ALA A 111 2.61 16.70 -25.42
N THR A 112 3.42 17.24 -24.49
CA THR A 112 4.28 18.40 -24.77
C THR A 112 5.40 18.08 -25.76
N ALA A 113 5.74 16.79 -25.94
CA ALA A 113 6.72 16.36 -26.91
C ALA A 113 6.37 16.73 -28.35
N GLY A 114 5.08 16.78 -28.71
CA GLY A 114 4.67 16.88 -30.13
C GLY A 114 5.36 15.81 -30.98
N ASP A 115 6.08 16.24 -32.03
CA ASP A 115 6.84 15.38 -32.94
C ASP A 115 8.27 15.07 -32.46
N ALA A 116 8.67 15.52 -31.27
CA ALA A 116 9.98 15.22 -30.68
C ALA A 116 10.12 13.73 -30.34
N ASP A 117 11.37 13.26 -30.36
CA ASP A 117 11.75 11.88 -30.04
C ASP A 117 11.98 11.66 -28.55
N ALA A 118 12.32 12.71 -27.81
CA ALA A 118 12.55 12.64 -26.37
C ALA A 118 12.17 13.94 -25.65
N ILE A 119 11.89 13.81 -24.35
CA ILE A 119 11.77 14.92 -23.41
C ILE A 119 12.98 14.85 -22.47
N ALA A 120 13.77 15.92 -22.41
CA ALA A 120 14.88 16.05 -21.46
C ALA A 120 14.39 16.68 -20.16
N ILE A 121 14.50 15.94 -19.06
CA ILE A 121 13.98 16.33 -17.75
C ILE A 121 15.17 16.53 -16.81
N ASN A 122 15.38 17.79 -16.40
CA ASN A 122 16.51 18.15 -15.54
C ASN A 122 16.38 17.57 -14.13
N TRP A 123 17.53 17.23 -13.56
CA TRP A 123 17.66 17.01 -12.13
C TRP A 123 17.29 18.26 -11.33
N CYS A 124 16.73 18.02 -10.16
CA CYS A 124 16.47 18.98 -9.11
C CYS A 124 17.00 18.35 -7.82
N ILE A 125 18.20 18.74 -7.41
CA ILE A 125 18.88 18.14 -6.25
C ILE A 125 18.17 18.52 -4.95
N TYR A 126 17.77 17.51 -4.16
CA TYR A 126 17.20 17.68 -2.83
C TYR A 126 18.21 17.36 -1.74
N GLY A 127 18.26 18.22 -0.73
CA GLY A 127 19.22 18.12 0.35
C GLY A 127 18.82 17.12 1.43
N LYS A 128 19.83 16.61 2.13
CA LYS A 128 19.64 15.74 3.30
C LYS A 128 18.97 16.48 4.46
N PRO A 129 18.04 15.86 5.21
CA PRO A 129 17.44 16.48 6.39
C PRO A 129 18.45 16.59 7.54
N LEU A 130 18.38 17.70 8.30
CA LEU A 130 19.26 17.98 9.46
C LEU A 130 19.13 16.97 10.60
N LYS A 131 17.93 16.43 10.76
CA LYS A 131 17.59 15.44 11.78
C LYS A 131 16.78 14.36 11.10
N PRO A 132 16.92 13.09 11.51
CA PRO A 132 15.94 12.08 11.15
C PRO A 132 14.56 12.60 11.54
N VAL A 133 13.75 12.95 10.54
CA VAL A 133 12.33 13.22 10.74
C VAL A 133 11.65 11.87 10.57
N PRO A 134 10.83 11.41 11.53
CA PRO A 134 9.93 10.29 11.29
C PRO A 134 8.94 10.75 10.20
N ALA A 135 9.29 10.48 8.96
CA ALA A 135 8.50 10.81 7.79
C ALA A 135 8.22 9.50 7.05
N PRO A 136 7.01 9.30 6.51
CA PRO A 136 6.67 8.07 5.81
C PRO A 136 7.34 7.95 4.43
N SER A 137 8.20 8.91 4.07
CA SER A 137 8.69 9.14 2.71
C SER A 137 9.90 10.09 2.72
N VAL A 138 10.89 9.85 1.84
CA VAL A 138 12.06 10.72 1.63
C VAL A 138 11.65 12.11 1.14
N ILE A 139 10.60 12.17 0.31
CA ILE A 139 10.01 13.40 -0.25
C ILE A 139 9.41 14.27 0.87
N GLN A 140 8.78 13.63 1.86
CA GLN A 140 8.26 14.36 3.03
C GLN A 140 9.37 14.80 3.98
N ALA A 141 10.38 13.93 4.19
CA ALA A 141 11.49 14.20 5.10
C ALA A 141 12.37 15.35 4.63
N SER A 142 12.48 15.56 3.31
CA SER A 142 13.54 16.35 2.69
C SER A 142 12.99 17.40 1.72
N PRO A 143 12.25 18.42 2.21
CA PRO A 143 11.56 19.38 1.34
C PRO A 143 12.47 20.48 0.78
N TYR A 144 13.76 20.52 1.14
CA TYR A 144 14.66 21.58 0.70
C TYR A 144 15.47 21.13 -0.51
N ARG A 145 15.53 21.97 -1.53
CA ARG A 145 16.29 21.73 -2.75
C ARG A 145 17.40 22.76 -2.97
N SER A 146 18.26 22.46 -3.93
CA SER A 146 19.31 23.35 -4.40
C SER A 146 18.74 24.53 -5.21
N ALA A 147 19.53 25.60 -5.29
CA ALA A 147 19.29 26.69 -6.23
C ALA A 147 19.44 26.20 -7.68
N VAL A 148 18.73 26.84 -8.62
CA VAL A 148 18.79 26.48 -10.06
C VAL A 148 20.21 26.50 -10.64
N THR A 149 21.12 27.26 -10.03
CA THR A 149 22.52 27.39 -10.44
C THR A 149 23.41 26.22 -9.99
N PHE A 150 22.92 25.32 -9.14
CA PHE A 150 23.68 24.16 -8.69
C PHE A 150 24.11 23.31 -9.90
N PRO A 151 25.41 23.01 -10.08
CA PRO A 151 25.94 22.44 -11.31
C PRO A 151 25.23 21.16 -11.76
N ASP A 152 24.90 20.27 -10.83
CA ASP A 152 24.34 18.96 -11.13
C ASP A 152 22.90 19.01 -11.65
N ASN A 153 22.17 20.12 -11.42
CA ASN A 153 20.85 20.33 -12.01
C ASN A 153 20.90 20.37 -13.56
N ARG A 154 22.09 20.56 -14.15
CA ARG A 154 22.30 20.52 -15.61
C ARG A 154 22.29 19.12 -16.21
N MET A 155 22.33 18.08 -15.36
CA MET A 155 22.09 16.72 -15.81
C MET A 155 20.59 16.54 -16.09
N ALA A 156 20.27 15.68 -17.06
CA ALA A 156 18.89 15.38 -17.41
C ALA A 156 18.73 13.88 -17.66
N ARG A 157 17.56 13.36 -17.29
CA ARG A 157 17.07 12.07 -17.76
C ARG A 157 16.24 12.27 -19.02
N LEU A 158 16.28 11.28 -19.91
CA LEU A 158 15.50 11.31 -21.14
C LEU A 158 14.30 10.39 -21.00
N LEU A 159 13.11 10.94 -21.18
CA LEU A 159 11.89 10.19 -21.45
C LEU A 159 11.80 10.06 -22.98
N VAL A 160 12.06 8.87 -23.52
CA VAL A 160 12.33 8.66 -24.96
C VAL A 160 11.23 7.83 -25.60
N ARG A 161 10.88 8.14 -26.85
CA ARG A 161 10.00 7.30 -27.66
C ARG A 161 10.68 5.96 -27.95
N THR A 162 10.04 4.86 -27.59
CA THR A 162 10.56 3.50 -27.79
C THR A 162 10.92 3.20 -29.25
N LYS A 163 10.15 3.74 -30.22
CA LYS A 163 10.43 3.64 -31.67
C LYS A 163 11.79 4.21 -32.10
N LYS A 164 12.43 4.98 -31.24
CA LYS A 164 13.73 5.61 -31.48
C LYS A 164 14.86 4.92 -30.72
N LEU A 165 14.53 4.01 -29.81
CA LEU A 165 15.50 3.16 -29.14
C LEU A 165 15.98 2.09 -30.14
N PRO A 166 17.30 1.89 -30.26
CA PRO A 166 17.83 0.82 -31.11
C PRO A 166 17.39 -0.54 -30.58
N THR A 167 17.09 -1.47 -31.49
CA THR A 167 16.75 -2.88 -31.16
C THR A 167 17.92 -3.71 -30.63
N SER A 168 19.13 -3.13 -30.56
CA SER A 168 20.36 -3.78 -30.10
C SER A 168 20.98 -3.05 -28.90
N ILE A 169 21.81 -3.78 -28.15
CA ILE A 169 22.38 -3.54 -26.80
C ILE A 169 23.05 -2.17 -26.56
N ASP A 170 23.14 -1.28 -27.53
CA ASP A 170 23.74 0.05 -27.35
C ASP A 170 22.70 1.17 -27.45
N VAL A 171 21.89 1.30 -26.40
CA VAL A 171 20.85 2.33 -26.27
C VAL A 171 21.44 3.67 -25.77
N LEU A 172 22.71 3.69 -25.36
CA LEU A 172 23.32 4.89 -24.78
C LEU A 172 24.21 5.67 -25.74
N SER A 173 24.35 5.15 -26.95
CA SER A 173 24.72 5.91 -28.14
C SER A 173 23.49 6.37 -28.93
N LEU A 174 22.40 6.75 -28.24
CA LEU A 174 21.24 7.41 -28.85
C LEU A 174 21.72 8.65 -29.61
N ASP A 175 21.90 8.52 -30.91
CA ASP A 175 22.20 9.62 -31.84
C ASP A 175 20.90 10.39 -32.12
N LEU A 176 20.25 10.84 -31.04
CA LEU A 176 19.11 11.73 -31.11
C LEU A 176 19.64 13.13 -31.40
N SER A 177 19.28 13.65 -32.57
CA SER A 177 19.59 15.04 -32.91
C SER A 177 18.96 15.97 -31.86
N PRO A 178 19.69 16.96 -31.31
CA PRO A 178 19.15 17.90 -30.31
C PRO A 178 17.84 18.58 -30.75
N GLU A 179 17.69 18.83 -32.06
CA GLU A 179 16.47 19.38 -32.68
C GLU A 179 15.22 18.52 -32.49
N ARG A 180 15.39 17.23 -32.15
CA ARG A 180 14.31 16.27 -31.88
C ARG A 180 14.11 16.02 -30.40
N ILE A 181 14.64 16.88 -29.53
CA ILE A 181 14.48 16.81 -28.08
C ILE A 181 13.93 18.13 -27.57
N VAL A 182 12.97 18.03 -26.66
CA VAL A 182 12.36 19.19 -26.01
C VAL A 182 12.53 19.13 -24.50
N HIS A 183 12.48 20.29 -23.86
CA HIS A 183 12.22 20.43 -22.44
C HIS A 183 10.79 19.99 -22.12
N PRO A 184 10.44 19.79 -20.83
CA PRO A 184 9.12 19.30 -20.44
C PRO A 184 7.97 20.25 -20.80
N ASP A 185 8.25 21.54 -21.03
CA ASP A 185 7.30 22.55 -21.51
C ASP A 185 7.17 22.59 -23.04
N GLY A 186 7.85 21.69 -23.77
CA GLY A 186 7.82 21.59 -25.22
C GLY A 186 8.82 22.50 -25.95
N THR A 187 9.63 23.30 -25.22
CA THR A 187 10.65 24.14 -25.86
C THR A 187 11.85 23.31 -26.33
N PRO A 188 12.49 23.62 -27.49
CA PRO A 188 13.63 22.86 -27.99
C PRO A 188 14.83 22.88 -27.04
N VAL A 189 15.61 21.80 -27.05
CA VAL A 189 16.86 21.70 -26.30
C VAL A 189 18.06 22.08 -27.18
N ASP A 190 18.92 22.97 -26.70
CA ASP A 190 20.11 23.41 -27.46
C ASP A 190 21.25 22.38 -27.46
N ARG A 191 21.38 21.58 -26.39
CA ARG A 191 22.44 20.56 -26.23
C ARG A 191 22.03 19.46 -25.26
N ILE A 192 22.56 18.25 -25.45
CA ILE A 192 22.35 17.09 -24.55
C ILE A 192 23.59 16.88 -23.68
N GLY A 193 23.41 16.37 -22.47
CA GLY A 193 24.49 15.98 -21.55
C GLY A 193 24.87 17.09 -20.56
N PRO A 194 26.09 17.05 -19.99
CA PRO A 194 26.55 18.03 -19.01
C PRO A 194 26.47 19.45 -19.60
N GLY A 195 25.45 20.22 -19.19
CA GLY A 195 25.22 21.56 -19.70
C GLY A 195 23.88 21.80 -20.40
N VAL A 196 22.92 20.87 -20.36
CA VAL A 196 21.52 21.16 -20.71
C VAL A 196 21.03 22.35 -19.87
N ALA A 197 20.35 23.30 -20.51
CA ALA A 197 19.78 24.44 -19.80
C ALA A 197 18.77 23.95 -18.75
N VAL A 198 18.90 24.41 -17.51
CA VAL A 198 18.02 23.95 -16.44
C VAL A 198 16.65 24.60 -16.60
N SER A 199 15.63 23.77 -16.84
CA SER A 199 14.23 24.18 -16.81
C SER A 199 13.42 23.11 -16.08
N TRP A 200 12.74 23.52 -15.00
CA TRP A 200 11.79 22.68 -14.27
C TRP A 200 10.34 22.98 -14.64
N LYS A 201 10.12 23.81 -15.67
CA LYS A 201 8.78 24.07 -16.19
C LYS A 201 8.24 22.80 -16.84
N GLY A 202 7.07 22.37 -16.40
CA GLY A 202 6.38 21.19 -16.91
C GLY A 202 6.76 19.87 -16.22
N ALA A 203 8.04 19.64 -15.90
CA ALA A 203 8.49 18.48 -15.11
C ALA A 203 9.93 18.64 -14.61
N ARG A 204 10.29 17.81 -13.64
CA ARG A 204 11.67 17.65 -13.13
C ARG A 204 11.89 16.26 -12.57
N ILE A 205 13.16 15.89 -12.37
CA ILE A 205 13.55 14.72 -11.60
C ILE A 205 13.95 15.18 -10.19
N LEU A 206 13.19 14.77 -9.17
CA LEU A 206 13.57 14.98 -7.78
C LEU A 206 14.70 14.01 -7.47
N HIS A 207 15.91 14.50 -7.19
CA HIS A 207 17.08 13.66 -6.99
C HIS A 207 17.58 13.74 -5.55
N TYR A 208 17.46 12.64 -4.82
CA TYR A 208 17.86 12.51 -3.42
C TYR A 208 19.18 11.74 -3.29
N VAL A 209 20.26 12.31 -3.86
CA VAL A 209 21.58 11.64 -4.00
C VAL A 209 22.07 10.97 -2.71
N TRP A 210 21.91 11.65 -1.57
CA TRP A 210 22.34 11.17 -0.26
C TRP A 210 21.55 9.96 0.25
N ALA A 211 20.34 9.72 -0.27
CA ALA A 211 19.49 8.61 0.12
C ALA A 211 19.78 7.35 -0.71
N GLY A 212 20.30 7.51 -1.93
CA GLY A 212 20.74 6.41 -2.79
C GLY A 212 22.08 5.80 -2.40
N ASP A 213 22.90 6.52 -1.63
CA ASP A 213 24.21 6.06 -1.15
C ASP A 213 24.33 6.25 0.38
N PRO A 214 23.95 5.24 1.19
CA PRO A 214 24.03 5.32 2.64
C PRO A 214 25.47 5.39 3.16
N ASP A 215 26.46 4.94 2.37
CA ASP A 215 27.87 4.91 2.71
C ASP A 215 28.63 6.14 2.17
N MET A 216 27.91 7.11 1.61
CA MET A 216 28.49 8.31 1.03
C MET A 216 29.43 9.01 2.03
N PRO A 217 30.71 9.22 1.67
CA PRO A 217 31.65 9.93 2.52
C PRO A 217 31.10 11.31 2.94
N HIS A 218 31.27 11.67 4.21
CA HIS A 218 30.71 12.91 4.76
C HIS A 218 31.00 14.16 3.92
N HIS A 219 32.21 14.29 3.38
CA HIS A 219 32.58 15.45 2.55
C HIS A 219 31.82 15.52 1.20
N LEU A 220 31.38 14.37 0.65
CA LEU A 220 30.50 14.33 -0.51
C LEU A 220 29.04 14.55 -0.08
N ALA A 221 28.61 13.99 1.04
CA ALA A 221 27.28 14.23 1.58
C ALA A 221 27.06 15.73 1.89
N ASP A 222 28.08 16.43 2.38
CA ASP A 222 28.07 17.86 2.65
C ASP A 222 27.90 18.69 1.36
N HIS A 223 28.37 18.20 0.21
CA HIS A 223 28.13 18.83 -1.09
C HIS A 223 26.63 18.88 -1.43
N TYR A 224 25.91 17.83 -1.05
CA TYR A 224 24.46 17.70 -1.27
C TYR A 224 23.64 18.19 -0.07
N PHE A 225 24.23 18.91 0.88
CA PHE A 225 23.48 19.54 1.96
C PHE A 225 22.78 20.83 1.47
N CYS A 226 21.89 20.69 0.49
CA CYS A 226 21.20 21.80 -0.17
C CYS A 226 20.01 22.27 0.67
N ARG A 227 20.03 23.55 1.08
CA ARG A 227 18.92 24.20 1.81
C ARG A 227 18.54 25.56 1.25
N ASP A 228 18.74 25.72 -0.06
CA ASP A 228 18.61 27.01 -0.72
C ASP A 228 17.15 27.45 -0.79
N GLU A 229 16.24 26.52 -1.17
CA GLU A 229 14.82 26.82 -1.35
C GLU A 229 13.95 25.68 -0.78
N GLU A 230 12.94 26.04 0.02
CA GLU A 230 11.92 25.08 0.47
C GLU A 230 10.91 24.82 -0.66
N ASP A 231 10.66 23.54 -0.92
CA ASP A 231 9.82 23.09 -2.01
C ASP A 231 8.88 21.99 -1.56
N LEU A 232 7.66 22.41 -1.22
CA LEU A 232 6.58 21.50 -0.82
C LEU A 232 5.76 21.03 -2.02
N SER A 233 6.04 21.51 -3.24
CA SER A 233 5.20 21.21 -4.39
C SER A 233 5.08 19.72 -4.70
N PRO A 234 6.11 18.85 -4.54
CA PRO A 234 5.95 17.40 -4.77
C PRO A 234 4.86 16.77 -3.90
N ARG A 235 4.58 17.35 -2.72
CA ARG A 235 3.58 16.83 -1.79
C ARG A 235 2.16 16.80 -2.38
N ARG A 236 1.91 17.52 -3.47
CA ARG A 236 0.65 17.46 -4.24
C ARG A 236 0.26 16.05 -4.67
N ARG A 237 1.22 15.13 -4.78
CA ARG A 237 1.02 13.72 -5.20
C ARG A 237 0.87 12.72 -4.07
N LEU A 238 1.22 13.11 -2.84
CA LEU A 238 1.15 12.17 -1.71
C LEU A 238 -0.25 11.57 -1.50
N PRO A 239 -1.37 12.28 -1.75
CA PRO A 239 -2.69 11.67 -1.73
C PRO A 239 -2.84 10.51 -2.72
N ASP A 240 -2.39 10.68 -3.97
CA ASP A 240 -2.47 9.64 -5.01
C ASP A 240 -1.58 8.44 -4.66
N VAL A 241 -0.36 8.71 -4.19
CA VAL A 241 0.59 7.68 -3.70
C VAL A 241 -0.01 6.90 -2.53
N SER A 242 -0.70 7.59 -1.63
CA SER A 242 -1.39 6.96 -0.51
C SER A 242 -2.54 6.11 -1.01
N MET A 243 -3.36 6.60 -1.94
CA MET A 243 -4.48 5.84 -2.52
C MET A 243 -3.98 4.54 -3.18
N ILE A 244 -2.96 4.63 -4.04
CA ILE A 244 -2.35 3.45 -4.65
C ILE A 244 -1.83 2.51 -3.58
N ARG A 245 -1.11 2.99 -2.56
CA ARG A 245 -0.64 2.16 -1.44
C ARG A 245 -1.78 1.38 -0.77
N HIS A 246 -2.94 2.00 -0.55
CA HIS A 246 -4.11 1.32 0.03
C HIS A 246 -4.66 0.25 -0.91
N ASP A 247 -4.90 0.56 -2.18
CA ASP A 247 -5.43 -0.39 -3.17
C ASP A 247 -4.51 -1.60 -3.37
N LEU A 248 -3.21 -1.33 -3.33
CA LEU A 248 -2.09 -2.26 -3.43
C LEU A 248 -2.11 -3.21 -2.22
N MET A 249 -2.16 -2.67 -0.99
CA MET A 249 -2.30 -3.47 0.24
C MET A 249 -3.59 -4.30 0.26
N ASP A 250 -4.71 -3.73 -0.19
CA ASP A 250 -6.00 -4.43 -0.24
C ASP A 250 -5.96 -5.62 -1.19
N THR A 251 -5.38 -5.43 -2.37
CA THR A 251 -5.23 -6.51 -3.37
C THR A 251 -4.38 -7.66 -2.82
N GLN A 252 -3.30 -7.36 -2.11
CA GLN A 252 -2.47 -8.37 -1.45
C GLN A 252 -3.23 -9.13 -0.38
N ALA A 253 -3.93 -8.41 0.49
CA ALA A 253 -4.71 -9.00 1.57
C ALA A 253 -5.79 -9.97 1.01
N TYR A 254 -6.48 -9.60 -0.07
CA TYR A 254 -7.43 -10.49 -0.73
C TYR A 254 -6.76 -11.75 -1.29
N ARG A 255 -5.60 -11.63 -1.97
CA ARG A 255 -4.88 -12.81 -2.48
C ARG A 255 -4.42 -13.74 -1.37
N GLY A 256 -3.89 -13.20 -0.28
CA GLY A 256 -3.47 -13.99 0.88
C GLY A 256 -4.65 -14.76 1.50
N LEU A 257 -5.80 -14.11 1.62
CA LEU A 257 -7.05 -14.73 2.06
C LEU A 257 -7.56 -15.80 1.09
N GLU A 258 -7.47 -15.59 -0.22
CA GLU A 258 -7.81 -16.60 -1.24
C GLU A 258 -6.93 -17.86 -1.12
N ASN A 259 -5.63 -17.69 -0.93
CA ASN A 259 -4.68 -18.79 -0.70
C ASN A 259 -5.01 -19.58 0.58
N LEU A 260 -5.35 -18.86 1.66
CA LEU A 260 -5.82 -19.48 2.90
C LEU A 260 -7.11 -20.27 2.64
N LEU A 261 -8.09 -19.68 1.95
CA LEU A 261 -9.36 -20.35 1.65
C LEU A 261 -9.16 -21.61 0.80
N GLN A 262 -8.26 -21.57 -0.18
CA GLN A 262 -7.90 -22.73 -1.00
C GLN A 262 -7.32 -23.86 -0.13
N SER A 263 -6.41 -23.52 0.78
CA SER A 263 -5.81 -24.48 1.73
C SER A 263 -6.86 -25.09 2.66
N LEU A 264 -7.76 -24.26 3.20
CA LEU A 264 -8.85 -24.69 4.07
C LEU A 264 -9.88 -25.57 3.34
N THR A 265 -10.10 -25.34 2.05
CA THR A 265 -11.02 -26.16 1.23
C THR A 265 -10.42 -27.54 0.95
N GLN A 266 -9.10 -27.63 0.76
CA GLN A 266 -8.40 -28.91 0.57
C GLN A 266 -8.30 -29.70 1.87
N GLU A 267 -8.05 -29.02 2.99
CA GLU A 267 -7.92 -29.64 4.32
C GLU A 267 -8.81 -28.94 5.37
N PRO A 268 -10.13 -29.23 5.39
CA PRO A 268 -11.07 -28.61 6.35
C PRO A 268 -10.73 -28.90 7.82
N ALA A 269 -9.91 -29.94 8.07
CA ALA A 269 -9.41 -30.27 9.39
C ALA A 269 -8.54 -29.16 10.01
N LEU A 270 -7.92 -28.29 9.20
CA LEU A 270 -7.16 -27.13 9.67
C LEU A 270 -8.02 -26.13 10.45
N ALA A 271 -9.34 -26.09 10.19
CA ALA A 271 -10.29 -25.22 10.89
C ALA A 271 -11.03 -25.92 12.05
N LEU A 272 -10.83 -27.23 12.24
CA LEU A 272 -11.55 -27.98 13.28
C LEU A 272 -10.84 -27.87 14.63
N PRO A 273 -11.57 -27.61 15.73
CA PRO A 273 -11.01 -27.73 17.07
C PRO A 273 -10.60 -29.18 17.35
N GLU A 274 -9.47 -29.35 18.05
CA GLU A 274 -9.03 -30.67 18.54
C GLU A 274 -9.91 -31.09 19.71
N LEU A 275 -11.12 -31.53 19.42
CA LEU A 275 -11.97 -32.14 20.42
C LEU A 275 -11.52 -33.58 20.64
N PRO A 276 -11.15 -33.99 21.86
CA PRO A 276 -11.02 -35.39 22.17
C PRO A 276 -12.40 -36.03 22.03
N ASP A 277 -12.63 -36.79 20.96
CA ASP A 277 -13.84 -37.59 20.84
C ASP A 277 -13.78 -38.66 21.93
N ALA A 278 -14.49 -38.41 23.03
CA ALA A 278 -14.62 -39.33 24.16
C ALA A 278 -15.18 -40.70 23.73
N GLY A 279 -15.78 -40.79 22.54
CA GLY A 279 -16.22 -42.02 21.89
C GLY A 279 -15.32 -42.49 20.73
N SER A 280 -14.11 -41.97 20.55
CA SER A 280 -13.20 -42.41 19.48
C SER A 280 -12.91 -43.92 19.51
N SER A 281 -12.93 -44.52 20.70
CA SER A 281 -12.73 -45.96 20.93
C SER A 281 -13.99 -46.82 20.73
N MET A 282 -15.18 -46.22 20.59
CA MET A 282 -16.41 -46.97 20.33
C MET A 282 -16.54 -47.33 18.83
N PRO A 283 -16.86 -48.60 18.51
CA PRO A 283 -17.04 -49.03 17.12
C PRO A 283 -18.29 -48.39 16.50
N ASP A 284 -18.22 -48.12 15.19
CA ASP A 284 -19.32 -47.46 14.45
C ASP A 284 -20.52 -48.38 14.23
N HIS A 285 -20.32 -49.70 14.29
CA HIS A 285 -21.38 -50.68 14.26
C HIS A 285 -21.15 -51.72 15.36
N ARG A 286 -22.20 -52.04 16.13
CA ARG A 286 -22.20 -53.17 17.06
C ARG A 286 -23.57 -53.84 17.05
N GLN A 287 -23.54 -55.16 17.01
CA GLN A 287 -24.71 -56.01 17.12
C GLN A 287 -24.64 -56.77 18.46
N HIS A 288 -25.67 -56.60 19.29
CA HIS A 288 -25.86 -57.28 20.57
C HIS A 288 -27.09 -58.18 20.47
N GLU A 289 -27.23 -59.16 21.38
CA GLU A 289 -28.38 -60.10 21.38
C GLU A 289 -29.75 -59.41 21.50
N GLN A 290 -29.78 -58.18 22.03
CA GLN A 290 -31.00 -57.44 22.34
C GLN A 290 -31.19 -56.15 21.51
N PHE A 291 -30.14 -55.67 20.85
CA PHE A 291 -30.19 -54.44 20.04
C PHE A 291 -29.01 -54.36 19.07
N SER A 292 -29.17 -53.58 18.02
CA SER A 292 -28.07 -53.14 17.15
C SER A 292 -28.00 -51.62 17.14
N PHE A 293 -26.81 -51.07 16.95
CA PHE A 293 -26.66 -49.65 16.67
C PHE A 293 -25.65 -49.40 15.55
N HIS A 294 -25.92 -48.33 14.81
CA HIS A 294 -25.04 -47.75 13.80
C HIS A 294 -24.81 -46.28 14.16
N ARG A 295 -23.56 -45.92 14.46
CA ARG A 295 -23.16 -44.57 14.81
C ARG A 295 -22.81 -43.81 13.54
N ILE A 296 -23.48 -42.68 13.33
CA ILE A 296 -23.13 -41.75 12.26
C ILE A 296 -22.18 -40.71 12.87
N ARG A 297 -20.98 -40.59 12.32
CA ARG A 297 -20.03 -39.52 12.66
C ARG A 297 -20.24 -38.39 11.67
N PRO A 298 -20.34 -37.13 12.13
CA PRO A 298 -20.44 -36.03 11.20
C PRO A 298 -19.15 -35.91 10.39
N SER A 299 -19.28 -35.52 9.12
CA SER A 299 -18.16 -35.17 8.26
C SER A 299 -17.35 -34.01 8.86
N ALA A 300 -16.18 -33.71 8.30
CA ALA A 300 -15.42 -32.52 8.72
C ALA A 300 -16.24 -31.23 8.52
N GLU A 301 -16.95 -31.14 7.41
CA GLU A 301 -17.84 -30.02 7.08
C GLU A 301 -19.04 -29.92 8.05
N GLU A 302 -19.69 -31.04 8.36
CA GLU A 302 -20.79 -31.07 9.33
C GLU A 302 -20.32 -30.70 10.73
N ARG A 303 -19.12 -31.12 11.12
CA ARG A 303 -18.52 -30.71 12.42
C ARG A 303 -18.23 -29.22 12.47
N LEU A 304 -17.78 -28.61 11.38
CA LEU A 304 -17.61 -27.15 11.32
C LEU A 304 -18.92 -26.45 11.60
N LEU A 305 -20.04 -26.86 10.97
CA LEU A 305 -21.38 -26.27 11.16
C LEU A 305 -21.90 -26.35 12.61
N LEU A 306 -21.32 -27.21 13.43
CA LEU A 306 -21.70 -27.36 14.84
C LEU A 306 -20.88 -26.44 15.78
N THR A 307 -19.93 -25.67 15.25
CA THR A 307 -19.13 -24.73 16.05
C THR A 307 -19.76 -23.33 16.06
N PRO A 308 -19.75 -22.62 17.20
CA PRO A 308 -20.21 -21.23 17.29
C PRO A 308 -19.42 -20.25 16.40
N GLN A 309 -18.21 -20.62 15.97
CA GLN A 309 -17.35 -19.80 15.12
C GLN A 309 -17.78 -19.83 13.65
N SER A 310 -18.18 -20.99 13.12
CA SER A 310 -18.62 -21.09 11.72
C SER A 310 -20.05 -20.57 11.52
N ALA A 311 -20.91 -20.75 12.53
CA ALA A 311 -22.31 -20.36 12.50
C ALA A 311 -22.65 -19.47 13.71
N PRO A 312 -22.10 -18.24 13.76
CA PRO A 312 -22.41 -17.30 14.82
C PRO A 312 -23.90 -16.97 14.86
N LEU A 313 -24.41 -16.69 16.06
CA LEU A 313 -25.82 -16.34 16.25
C LEU A 313 -26.14 -15.02 15.53
N PRO A 314 -27.30 -14.93 14.85
CA PRO A 314 -27.75 -13.68 14.25
C PRO A 314 -27.81 -12.56 15.30
N THR A 315 -27.39 -11.37 14.90
CA THR A 315 -27.31 -10.20 15.77
C THR A 315 -27.77 -8.97 15.03
N ARG A 316 -28.22 -7.94 15.76
CA ARG A 316 -28.69 -6.69 15.17
C ARG A 316 -27.50 -5.76 14.91
N THR A 317 -27.40 -5.26 13.70
CA THR A 317 -26.49 -4.14 13.37
C THR A 317 -27.12 -2.81 13.76
N ARG A 318 -26.36 -1.94 14.41
CA ARG A 318 -26.75 -0.59 14.81
C ARG A 318 -25.86 0.44 14.15
N ALA A 319 -26.44 1.60 13.90
CA ALA A 319 -25.77 2.79 13.40
C ALA A 319 -26.08 3.96 14.31
N CYS A 320 -25.07 4.80 14.56
CA CYS A 320 -25.17 5.97 15.42
C CYS A 320 -24.17 7.03 14.98
N PHE A 321 -24.50 8.31 15.18
CA PHE A 321 -23.47 9.34 15.14
C PHE A 321 -22.64 9.28 16.41
N ILE A 322 -21.40 9.75 16.31
CA ILE A 322 -20.49 9.84 17.45
C ILE A 322 -20.31 11.31 17.80
N GLN A 323 -20.54 11.62 19.06
CA GLN A 323 -20.39 12.96 19.61
C GLN A 323 -19.48 12.88 20.82
N ASP A 324 -18.60 13.86 21.00
CA ASP A 324 -17.90 14.00 22.27
C ASP A 324 -18.88 14.47 23.38
N VAL A 325 -18.46 14.38 24.63
CA VAL A 325 -19.28 14.86 25.76
C VAL A 325 -19.44 16.38 25.81
N THR A 326 -18.68 17.14 25.00
CA THR A 326 -18.78 18.61 24.93
C THR A 326 -19.87 19.07 23.94
N GLY A 327 -20.29 18.19 23.03
CA GLY A 327 -21.35 18.42 22.06
C GLY A 327 -20.88 18.42 20.61
N ASP A 328 -19.60 18.19 20.34
CA ASP A 328 -19.02 18.23 19.00
C ASP A 328 -19.18 16.87 18.30
N PHE A 329 -19.69 16.90 17.07
CA PHE A 329 -19.80 15.70 16.26
C PHE A 329 -18.46 15.35 15.61
N LEU A 330 -18.18 14.05 15.51
CA LEU A 330 -17.14 13.57 14.60
C LEU A 330 -17.62 13.70 13.16
N VAL A 331 -16.79 14.33 12.32
CA VAL A 331 -17.01 14.55 10.89
C VAL A 331 -15.81 14.06 10.09
N VAL A 332 -16.01 13.78 8.80
CA VAL A 332 -14.91 13.43 7.89
C VAL A 332 -14.32 14.70 7.27
N GLY A 333 -13.01 14.90 7.43
CA GLY A 333 -12.27 15.97 6.77
C GLY A 333 -12.12 15.73 5.26
N THR A 334 -11.72 16.77 4.51
CA THR A 334 -11.44 16.65 3.07
C THR A 334 -10.29 15.70 2.74
N ASP A 335 -9.44 15.42 3.73
CA ASP A 335 -8.33 14.46 3.69
C ASP A 335 -8.73 13.06 4.19
N GLY A 336 -10.01 12.83 4.51
CA GLY A 336 -10.51 11.57 5.08
C GLY A 336 -10.29 11.44 6.59
N SER A 337 -9.57 12.35 7.23
CA SER A 337 -9.29 12.29 8.67
C SER A 337 -10.53 12.62 9.52
N PRO A 338 -10.79 11.92 10.63
CA PRO A 338 -11.79 12.34 11.60
C PRO A 338 -11.46 13.72 12.20
N ARG A 339 -12.46 14.59 12.27
CA ARG A 339 -12.35 15.92 12.89
C ARG A 339 -13.56 16.19 13.77
N PHE A 340 -13.38 17.08 14.74
CA PHE A 340 -14.46 17.58 15.58
C PHE A 340 -15.11 18.80 14.92
N SER A 341 -16.44 18.87 14.96
CA SER A 341 -17.17 20.04 14.49
C SER A 341 -18.31 20.40 15.44
N SER A 342 -18.32 21.67 15.84
CA SER A 342 -19.33 22.32 16.67
C SER A 342 -20.40 23.06 15.86
N ASP A 343 -20.35 23.00 14.52
CA ASP A 343 -21.28 23.73 13.66
C ASP A 343 -22.71 23.16 13.82
N PRO A 344 -23.70 23.95 14.26
CA PRO A 344 -25.07 23.49 14.42
C PRO A 344 -25.75 23.11 13.08
N ASN A 345 -25.19 23.52 11.94
CA ASN A 345 -25.72 23.26 10.61
C ASN A 345 -24.96 22.17 9.83
N ILE A 346 -24.14 21.34 10.50
CA ILE A 346 -23.44 20.21 9.86
C ILE A 346 -24.44 19.34 9.11
N LYS A 347 -24.18 19.12 7.82
CA LYS A 347 -24.97 18.18 7.03
C LYS A 347 -24.82 16.79 7.59
N THR A 348 -25.92 16.05 7.67
CA THR A 348 -25.92 14.66 8.13
C THR A 348 -24.89 13.79 7.37
N THR A 349 -24.72 14.04 6.07
CA THR A 349 -23.79 13.32 5.20
C THR A 349 -22.31 13.48 5.56
N ASP A 350 -21.97 14.54 6.30
CA ASP A 350 -20.60 14.87 6.66
C ASP A 350 -20.21 14.32 8.05
N LYS A 351 -21.22 13.85 8.82
CA LYS A 351 -21.01 13.20 10.12
C LYS A 351 -20.49 11.78 9.93
N LEU A 352 -19.55 11.40 10.79
CA LEU A 352 -19.10 10.02 10.90
C LEU A 352 -20.16 9.20 11.64
N VAL A 353 -20.36 7.98 11.14
CA VAL A 353 -21.27 7.00 11.71
C VAL A 353 -20.46 5.87 12.32
N GLY A 354 -20.70 5.58 13.60
CA GLY A 354 -20.28 4.36 14.26
C GLY A 354 -21.28 3.23 14.00
N ILE A 355 -20.76 2.08 13.59
CA ILE A 355 -21.54 0.90 13.22
C ILE A 355 -21.04 -0.29 14.02
N TYR A 356 -21.93 -0.95 14.75
CA TYR A 356 -21.60 -2.08 15.63
C TYR A 356 -22.71 -3.13 15.64
N GLN A 357 -22.44 -4.30 16.20
CA GLN A 357 -23.41 -5.38 16.36
C GLN A 357 -23.74 -5.61 17.84
N ASP A 358 -25.00 -5.90 18.17
CA ASP A 358 -25.45 -6.09 19.57
C ASP A 358 -24.71 -7.22 20.31
N SER A 359 -24.09 -8.15 19.58
CA SER A 359 -23.28 -9.23 20.16
C SER A 359 -21.87 -8.79 20.55
N HIS A 360 -21.37 -7.70 19.95
CA HIS A 360 -20.03 -7.14 20.17
C HIS A 360 -20.12 -5.60 20.12
N PRO A 361 -20.82 -4.96 21.08
CA PRO A 361 -21.01 -3.51 21.12
C PRO A 361 -19.70 -2.73 21.30
N GLU A 362 -18.64 -3.39 21.75
CA GLU A 362 -17.30 -2.86 21.90
C GLU A 362 -16.52 -2.72 20.58
N ILE A 363 -16.97 -3.32 19.48
CA ILE A 363 -16.31 -3.24 18.17
C ILE A 363 -17.08 -2.30 17.26
N VAL A 364 -16.50 -1.14 16.98
CA VAL A 364 -17.13 -0.05 16.24
C VAL A 364 -16.40 0.19 14.93
N MET A 365 -17.11 0.05 13.81
CA MET A 365 -16.64 0.47 12.50
C MET A 365 -17.08 1.92 12.24
N LEU A 366 -16.15 2.83 11.98
CA LEU A 366 -16.49 4.18 11.50
C LEU A 366 -16.72 4.17 10.00
N SER A 367 -17.73 4.92 9.55
CA SER A 367 -18.02 5.09 8.14
C SER A 367 -18.53 6.50 7.87
N SER A 368 -18.38 6.95 6.62
CA SER A 368 -18.97 8.20 6.16
C SER A 368 -20.15 7.94 5.24
N LEU A 369 -21.23 8.70 5.42
CA LEU A 369 -22.43 8.61 4.58
C LEU A 369 -22.22 9.18 3.17
N ASN A 370 -21.22 10.04 2.97
CA ASN A 370 -20.86 10.59 1.66
C ASN A 370 -19.90 9.67 0.86
N GLY A 371 -19.52 8.52 1.41
CA GLY A 371 -18.62 7.56 0.75
C GLY A 371 -17.14 7.92 0.80
N HIS A 372 -16.75 9.05 1.40
CA HIS A 372 -15.33 9.35 1.63
C HIS A 372 -14.73 8.33 2.62
N PRO A 373 -13.58 7.73 2.29
CA PRO A 373 -12.91 6.78 3.18
C PRO A 373 -12.47 7.49 4.46
N VAL A 374 -12.68 6.83 5.59
CA VAL A 374 -12.23 7.30 6.89
C VAL A 374 -10.78 6.86 7.09
N GLN A 375 -9.87 7.82 7.26
CA GLN A 375 -8.44 7.58 7.45
C GLN A 375 -8.05 7.94 8.88
N LEU A 376 -7.71 6.94 9.68
CA LEU A 376 -7.19 7.17 11.03
C LEU A 376 -5.74 7.64 10.97
N ALA A 377 -5.30 8.39 12.00
CA ALA A 377 -3.94 8.95 12.04
C ALA A 377 -2.86 7.85 12.06
N ASN A 378 -3.18 6.67 12.58
CA ASN A 378 -2.32 5.51 12.54
C ASN A 378 -2.49 4.77 11.21
N GLN A 379 -1.45 4.79 10.37
CA GLN A 379 -1.42 4.13 9.06
C GLN A 379 -1.52 2.60 9.15
N SER A 380 -1.30 2.00 10.33
CA SER A 380 -1.52 0.57 10.57
C SER A 380 -3.00 0.21 10.67
N LEU A 381 -3.90 1.18 10.93
CA LEU A 381 -5.34 0.95 10.96
C LEU A 381 -5.95 1.32 9.59
N LEU A 382 -5.60 0.56 8.55
CA LEU A 382 -6.08 0.73 7.17
C LEU A 382 -7.62 0.58 7.05
N ARG A 383 -8.27 0.14 8.13
CA ARG A 383 -9.72 0.09 8.27
C ARG A 383 -10.14 0.79 9.56
N PRO A 384 -11.21 1.60 9.52
CA PRO A 384 -11.67 2.36 10.67
C PRO A 384 -12.46 1.48 11.65
N VAL A 385 -11.93 0.29 12.00
CA VAL A 385 -12.50 -0.60 13.01
C VAL A 385 -11.74 -0.32 14.31
N LEU A 386 -12.47 0.09 15.33
CA LEU A 386 -11.93 0.49 16.62
C LEU A 386 -12.58 -0.32 17.73
N THR A 387 -11.82 -0.56 18.80
CA THR A 387 -12.36 -1.07 20.05
C THR A 387 -12.73 0.11 20.94
N ILE A 388 -13.84 0.00 21.67
CA ILE A 388 -14.26 0.99 22.65
C ILE A 388 -14.31 0.38 24.05
N ARG A 389 -14.00 1.21 25.04
CA ARG A 389 -14.21 0.90 26.46
C ARG A 389 -15.28 1.80 27.03
N TRP A 390 -16.35 1.19 27.52
CA TRP A 390 -17.40 1.86 28.26
C TRP A 390 -16.85 2.37 29.61
N ILE A 391 -17.10 3.65 29.89
CA ILE A 391 -16.73 4.28 31.17
C ILE A 391 -17.95 4.36 32.08
N GLU A 392 -19.08 4.80 31.53
CA GLU A 392 -20.39 4.84 32.19
C GLU A 392 -21.46 4.21 31.28
N ALA A 393 -22.74 4.27 31.67
CA ALA A 393 -23.83 3.64 30.92
C ALA A 393 -24.01 4.20 29.50
N GLU A 394 -23.61 5.44 29.25
CA GLU A 394 -23.82 6.14 27.97
C GLU A 394 -22.54 6.72 27.36
N THR A 395 -21.40 6.60 28.05
CA THR A 395 -20.13 7.19 27.62
C THR A 395 -19.03 6.14 27.46
N PHE A 396 -18.19 6.34 26.45
CA PHE A 396 -17.08 5.45 26.12
C PHE A 396 -15.84 6.24 25.68
N ILE A 397 -14.71 5.56 25.66
CA ILE A 397 -13.48 6.02 24.99
C ILE A 397 -13.12 5.04 23.88
N PHE A 398 -12.43 5.51 22.84
CA PHE A 398 -11.77 4.61 21.91
C PHE A 398 -10.49 4.08 22.55
N GLU A 399 -10.28 2.77 22.50
CA GLU A 399 -9.02 2.16 22.94
C GLU A 399 -7.92 2.33 21.88
N ASP A 400 -6.67 2.09 22.29
CA ASP A 400 -5.47 2.09 21.44
C ASP A 400 -5.12 3.42 20.76
N ASP A 401 -4.14 3.39 19.84
CA ASP A 401 -3.65 4.50 19.00
C ASP A 401 -4.69 4.99 17.96
N SER A 402 -5.96 5.08 18.36
CA SER A 402 -7.07 5.61 17.57
C SER A 402 -6.88 7.07 17.17
N GLY A 403 -5.96 7.79 17.83
CA GLY A 403 -5.68 9.21 17.62
C GLY A 403 -6.66 10.14 18.37
N PHE A 404 -7.62 9.59 19.12
CA PHE A 404 -8.60 10.36 19.87
C PHE A 404 -8.22 10.64 21.33
N GLY A 405 -7.14 10.03 21.83
CA GLY A 405 -6.67 10.21 23.21
C GLY A 405 -7.72 9.82 24.26
N ASP A 406 -7.76 10.56 25.38
CA ASP A 406 -8.70 10.33 26.49
C ASP A 406 -10.08 11.00 26.29
N THR A 407 -10.44 11.32 25.05
CA THR A 407 -11.71 12.00 24.75
C THR A 407 -12.88 11.07 25.06
N LEU A 408 -13.85 11.58 25.83
CA LEU A 408 -15.09 10.86 26.13
C LEU A 408 -16.13 11.10 25.04
N PHE A 409 -16.74 10.02 24.58
CA PHE A 409 -17.73 10.01 23.53
C PHE A 409 -19.06 9.41 24.01
N GLN A 410 -20.12 9.74 23.27
CA GLN A 410 -21.45 9.16 23.41
C GLN A 410 -22.02 8.85 22.03
N PHE A 411 -22.88 7.84 21.97
CA PHE A 411 -23.62 7.52 20.76
C PHE A 411 -24.90 8.35 20.66
N VAL A 412 -25.08 9.01 19.52
CA VAL A 412 -26.30 9.74 19.19
C VAL A 412 -27.08 8.91 18.15
N PRO A 413 -28.29 8.43 18.48
CA PRO A 413 -29.10 7.64 17.55
C PRO A 413 -29.32 8.37 16.22
N THR A 414 -29.36 7.62 15.13
CA THR A 414 -29.68 8.13 13.81
C THR A 414 -30.83 7.35 13.17
N GLU A 415 -31.69 8.05 12.43
CA GLU A 415 -32.73 7.44 11.60
C GLU A 415 -32.24 7.12 10.18
N GLU A 416 -30.97 7.46 9.87
CA GLU A 416 -30.37 7.17 8.57
C GLU A 416 -30.33 5.67 8.30
N ALA A 417 -30.90 5.28 7.16
CA ALA A 417 -30.92 3.89 6.73
C ALA A 417 -29.55 3.50 6.16
N ILE A 418 -28.70 2.91 7.00
CA ILE A 418 -27.39 2.41 6.57
C ILE A 418 -27.55 0.95 6.13
N SER A 419 -27.58 0.74 4.82
CA SER A 419 -27.64 -0.59 4.23
C SER A 419 -26.25 -1.21 4.16
N LEU A 420 -25.81 -1.84 5.24
CA LEU A 420 -24.60 -2.66 5.27
C LEU A 420 -24.95 -4.08 5.70
N ASP A 421 -24.70 -5.03 4.81
CA ASP A 421 -24.78 -6.45 5.13
C ASP A 421 -23.48 -6.85 5.81
N LEU A 422 -23.49 -6.86 7.15
CA LEU A 422 -22.33 -7.20 7.98
C LEU A 422 -22.49 -8.64 8.49
N PRO A 423 -21.52 -9.54 8.21
CA PRO A 423 -21.54 -10.87 8.79
C PRO A 423 -21.48 -10.79 10.32
N ALA A 424 -22.18 -11.73 10.97
CA ALA A 424 -22.12 -11.86 12.42
C ALA A 424 -20.72 -12.31 12.83
N LEU A 425 -20.22 -11.72 13.92
CA LEU A 425 -18.89 -12.02 14.43
C LEU A 425 -18.86 -13.34 15.22
N PRO A 426 -17.79 -14.14 15.10
CA PRO A 426 -17.66 -15.41 15.79
C PRO A 426 -17.42 -15.21 17.29
N ALA A 427 -17.94 -16.12 18.12
CA ALA A 427 -17.63 -16.12 19.55
C ALA A 427 -16.18 -16.58 19.80
N PRO A 428 -15.47 -16.03 20.80
CA PRO A 428 -14.17 -16.54 21.23
C PRO A 428 -14.24 -18.03 21.61
N ASP A 429 -13.27 -18.82 21.15
CA ASP A 429 -13.09 -20.25 21.46
C ASP A 429 -12.00 -20.50 22.51
N THR A 430 -11.26 -19.47 22.92
CA THR A 430 -10.29 -19.53 24.02
C THR A 430 -10.56 -18.45 25.07
N THR A 431 -9.95 -18.60 26.26
CA THR A 431 -10.02 -17.57 27.30
C THR A 431 -9.31 -16.28 26.94
N ALA A 432 -8.40 -16.30 25.96
CA ALA A 432 -7.61 -15.16 25.52
C ALA A 432 -8.20 -14.47 24.28
N GLY A 433 -9.33 -14.94 23.75
CA GLY A 433 -9.94 -14.46 22.51
C GLY A 433 -10.16 -15.57 21.49
N LEU A 434 -10.41 -15.18 20.25
CA LEU A 434 -10.56 -16.06 19.10
C LEU A 434 -9.18 -16.66 18.72
N SER A 435 -9.15 -17.96 18.48
CA SER A 435 -7.98 -18.65 17.94
C SER A 435 -7.91 -18.52 16.42
N PHE A 436 -6.75 -18.82 15.84
CA PHE A 436 -6.61 -18.93 14.40
C PHE A 436 -7.56 -19.98 13.78
N LYS A 437 -7.77 -21.12 14.46
CA LYS A 437 -8.74 -22.14 14.01
C LYS A 437 -10.17 -21.60 14.02
N GLY A 438 -10.53 -20.83 15.05
CA GLY A 438 -11.83 -20.16 15.14
C GLY A 438 -12.04 -19.15 14.02
N PHE A 439 -11.03 -18.35 13.68
CA PHE A 439 -11.05 -17.48 12.50
C PHE A 439 -11.25 -18.27 11.21
N CYS A 440 -10.48 -19.34 10.98
CA CYS A 440 -10.61 -20.19 9.80
C CYS A 440 -12.02 -20.80 9.67
N ALA A 441 -12.62 -21.26 10.79
CA ALA A 441 -13.98 -21.80 10.80
C ALA A 441 -15.02 -20.75 10.38
N TRP A 442 -14.86 -19.49 10.82
CA TRP A 442 -15.69 -18.37 10.38
C TRP A 442 -15.47 -18.01 8.91
N PHE A 443 -14.20 -17.92 8.48
CA PHE A 443 -13.83 -17.45 7.15
C PHE A 443 -14.27 -18.40 6.03
N ILE A 444 -14.22 -19.72 6.24
CA ILE A 444 -14.76 -20.72 5.30
C ILE A 444 -16.24 -20.46 4.95
N ARG A 445 -17.01 -19.91 5.88
CA ARG A 445 -18.44 -19.60 5.70
C ARG A 445 -18.68 -18.21 5.10
N HIS A 446 -17.66 -17.38 5.08
CA HIS A 446 -17.69 -16.02 4.54
C HIS A 446 -16.54 -15.80 3.54
N PRO A 447 -16.40 -16.64 2.50
CA PRO A 447 -15.24 -16.64 1.60
C PRO A 447 -15.09 -15.37 0.76
N HIS A 448 -16.15 -14.57 0.66
CA HIS A 448 -16.19 -13.32 -0.10
C HIS A 448 -16.45 -12.10 0.80
N CYS A 449 -16.14 -12.21 2.09
CA CYS A 449 -16.27 -11.08 2.99
C CYS A 449 -15.29 -9.95 2.60
N ALA A 450 -15.68 -8.70 2.88
CA ALA A 450 -14.81 -7.58 2.60
C ALA A 450 -13.69 -7.49 3.66
N LEU A 451 -12.57 -6.84 3.34
CA LEU A 451 -11.48 -6.66 4.32
C LEU A 451 -11.90 -5.93 5.59
N ARG A 452 -12.93 -5.08 5.52
CA ARG A 452 -13.53 -4.48 6.73
C ARG A 452 -14.14 -5.54 7.67
N ASP A 453 -14.70 -6.62 7.13
CA ASP A 453 -15.30 -7.69 7.91
C ASP A 453 -14.20 -8.55 8.53
N VAL A 454 -13.14 -8.83 7.78
CA VAL A 454 -11.92 -9.49 8.27
C VAL A 454 -11.30 -8.67 9.41
N ALA A 455 -11.15 -7.35 9.25
CA ALA A 455 -10.65 -6.46 10.29
C ALA A 455 -11.48 -6.53 11.57
N ARG A 456 -12.82 -6.59 11.47
CA ARG A 456 -13.70 -6.77 12.64
C ARG A 456 -13.48 -8.10 13.36
N VAL A 457 -13.16 -9.17 12.65
CA VAL A 457 -12.84 -10.48 13.27
C VAL A 457 -11.42 -10.50 13.84
N ILE A 458 -10.46 -9.82 13.21
CA ILE A 458 -9.08 -9.74 13.71
C ILE A 458 -9.02 -9.11 15.11
N VAL A 459 -9.87 -8.11 15.40
CA VAL A 459 -9.98 -7.50 16.75
C VAL A 459 -10.28 -8.55 17.82
N LEU A 460 -11.03 -9.61 17.49
CA LEU A 460 -11.36 -10.69 18.41
C LEU A 460 -10.23 -11.69 18.62
N LEU A 461 -9.19 -11.69 17.77
CA LEU A 461 -8.10 -12.65 17.85
C LEU A 461 -7.29 -12.45 19.13
N SER A 462 -7.03 -13.57 19.79
CA SER A 462 -5.98 -13.69 20.81
C SER A 462 -4.61 -13.34 20.22
N GLU A 463 -3.64 -12.94 21.05
CA GLU A 463 -2.28 -12.63 20.62
C GLU A 463 -1.65 -13.78 19.80
N MET A 464 -1.83 -15.02 20.26
CA MET A 464 -1.38 -16.21 19.52
C MET A 464 -2.14 -16.37 18.19
N GLY A 465 -3.46 -16.17 18.20
CA GLY A 465 -4.27 -16.23 16.99
C GLY A 465 -3.86 -15.20 15.93
N ARG A 466 -3.50 -13.98 16.35
CA ARG A 466 -2.96 -12.95 15.45
C ARG A 466 -1.62 -13.37 14.86
N LYS A 467 -0.71 -13.86 15.69
CA LYS A 467 0.60 -14.36 15.24
C LYS A 467 0.45 -15.50 14.23
N ASP A 468 -0.41 -16.47 14.52
CA ASP A 468 -0.66 -17.61 13.64
C ASP A 468 -1.31 -17.17 12.33
N LEU A 469 -2.27 -16.23 12.37
CA LEU A 469 -2.85 -15.64 11.16
C LEU A 469 -1.80 -14.89 10.34
N GLY A 470 -0.92 -14.11 10.96
CA GLY A 470 0.17 -13.41 10.26
C GLY A 470 1.19 -14.34 9.63
N ASN A 471 1.47 -15.48 10.27
CA ASN A 471 2.32 -16.51 9.68
C ASN A 471 1.63 -17.22 8.49
N ALA A 472 0.32 -17.44 8.58
CA ALA A 472 -0.45 -18.10 7.53
C ALA A 472 -0.78 -17.18 6.36
N VAL A 473 -0.95 -15.88 6.62
CA VAL A 473 -1.28 -14.83 5.66
C VAL A 473 -0.42 -13.59 5.95
N PRO A 474 0.86 -13.60 5.55
CA PRO A 474 1.78 -12.48 5.79
C PRO A 474 1.29 -11.14 5.22
N GLU A 475 0.45 -11.17 4.19
CA GLU A 475 -0.17 -10.00 3.57
C GLU A 475 -1.12 -9.24 4.52
N LEU A 476 -1.61 -9.90 5.58
CA LEU A 476 -2.44 -9.28 6.61
C LEU A 476 -1.62 -8.66 7.75
N GLN A 477 -0.29 -8.66 7.68
CA GLN A 477 0.55 -8.16 8.79
C GLN A 477 0.26 -6.70 9.17
N THR A 478 -0.21 -5.88 8.22
CA THR A 478 -0.64 -4.50 8.51
C THR A 478 -1.98 -4.42 9.25
N PHE A 479 -2.79 -5.47 9.22
CA PHE A 479 -4.08 -5.56 9.91
C PHE A 479 -3.97 -6.13 11.34
N LEU A 480 -2.85 -6.77 11.68
CA LEU A 480 -2.60 -7.51 12.93
C LEU A 480 -1.84 -6.69 13.95
#